data_AF-A0A5B7HRR9-F1
#
_entry.id   AF-A0A5B7HRR9-F1
#
_cell.length_a   1.000
_cell.length_b   1.000
_cell.length_c   1.000
_cell.angle_alpha   90.00
_cell.angle_beta   90.00
_cell.angle_gamma   90.00
#
_symmetry.space_group_name_H-M   'P 1'
#
loop_
_entity.id
_entity.type
_entity.pdbx_description
1 polymer ?
#
loop_
_entity_poly.entity_id
_entity_poly.type
_entity_poly.pdbx_seq_one_letter_code
_entity_poly.pdbx_strand_id
1 'polypeptide(L)'
;MDPTTRANMPSMSDLMDELPRISNMYDKQVVDNEWRNVQFYKFPDHVKDTNNDICQFYAHLMTLKDAMGNFQYRTFATFALNVLSLPTSNADVERLFSKLNLIKRKQRNCLHLNTIKSLIALSEISHQQGDCRTFEPDSEMLLCLRN
;
A
#
# COMPACT_ATOMS: atom_id res chain seq x y z
N MET A 1 7.45 33.13 0.30
CA MET A 1 7.72 32.61 -1.06
C MET A 1 6.66 33.14 -2.00
N ASP A 2 7.06 33.52 -3.22
CA ASP A 2 6.23 34.18 -4.23
C ASP A 2 5.12 33.23 -4.75
N PRO A 3 3.83 33.62 -4.78
CA PRO A 3 2.71 32.72 -5.15
C PRO A 3 2.85 32.07 -6.52
N THR A 4 3.53 32.74 -7.45
CA THR A 4 3.78 32.32 -8.84
C THR A 4 4.74 31.12 -8.93
N THR A 5 5.69 31.00 -7.99
CA THR A 5 6.63 29.86 -7.96
C THR A 5 6.01 28.58 -7.40
N ARG A 6 5.03 28.69 -6.49
CA ARG A 6 4.26 27.52 -5.98
C ARG A 6 3.38 26.87 -7.04
N ALA A 7 2.85 27.66 -7.98
CA ALA A 7 1.99 27.16 -9.05
C ALA A 7 2.73 26.31 -10.08
N ASN A 8 4.04 26.55 -10.28
CA ASN A 8 4.84 25.87 -11.31
C ASN A 8 5.56 24.62 -10.80
N MET A 9 5.63 24.38 -9.48
CA MET A 9 6.24 23.19 -8.89
C MET A 9 5.55 22.81 -7.58
N PRO A 10 4.42 22.10 -7.65
CA PRO A 10 3.63 21.75 -6.46
C PRO A 10 4.48 20.90 -5.51
N SER A 11 4.54 21.35 -4.26
CA SER A 11 5.20 20.63 -3.17
C SER A 11 4.33 19.46 -2.71
N MET A 12 4.95 18.40 -2.24
CA MET A 12 4.27 17.28 -1.58
C MET A 12 3.88 17.63 -0.13
N SER A 13 4.30 18.80 0.38
CA SER A 13 4.09 19.23 1.78
C SER A 13 2.62 19.21 2.18
N ASP A 14 1.73 19.73 1.32
CA ASP A 14 0.30 19.77 1.59
C ASP A 14 -0.27 18.35 1.81
N LEU A 15 0.15 17.37 1.01
CA LEU A 15 -0.27 15.97 1.20
C LEU A 15 0.35 15.32 2.43
N MET A 16 1.61 15.64 2.74
CA MET A 16 2.29 15.11 3.92
C MET A 16 1.66 15.60 5.23
N ASP A 17 1.08 16.80 5.24
CA ASP A 17 0.41 17.35 6.41
C ASP A 17 -0.97 16.71 6.65
N GLU A 18 -1.68 16.31 5.60
CA GLU A 18 -2.93 15.55 5.70
C GLU A 18 -2.73 14.11 6.21
N LEU A 19 -1.53 13.55 6.06
CA LEU A 19 -1.20 12.16 6.40
C LEU A 19 -0.13 12.05 7.49
N PRO A 20 -0.34 12.62 8.70
CA PRO A 20 0.69 12.73 9.74
C PRO A 20 1.20 11.38 10.23
N ARG A 21 0.36 10.33 10.19
CA ARG A 21 0.76 8.97 10.60
C ARG A 21 1.81 8.37 9.69
N ILE A 22 1.77 8.69 8.40
CA ILE A 22 2.73 8.21 7.41
C ILE A 22 3.90 9.19 7.33
N SER A 23 3.63 10.50 7.23
CA SER A 23 4.68 11.49 7.02
C SER A 23 5.68 11.60 8.17
N ASN A 24 5.27 11.35 9.42
CA ASN A 24 6.18 11.34 10.57
C ASN A 24 7.23 10.21 10.53
N MET A 25 7.08 9.22 9.64
CA MET A 25 8.07 8.16 9.43
C MET A 25 9.21 8.58 8.51
N TYR A 26 9.11 9.73 7.85
CA TYR A 26 10.02 10.18 6.81
C TYR A 26 10.55 11.59 7.08
N ASP A 27 11.72 11.88 6.51
CA ASP A 27 12.18 13.26 6.39
C ASP A 27 11.39 13.96 5.27
N LYS A 28 10.50 14.88 5.65
CA LYS A 28 9.65 15.64 4.72
C LYS A 28 10.46 16.37 3.65
N GLN A 29 11.64 16.89 4.01
CA GLN A 29 12.49 17.63 3.08
C GLN A 29 13.09 16.70 2.02
N VAL A 30 13.52 15.51 2.43
CA VAL A 30 14.04 14.49 1.51
C VAL A 30 12.95 14.04 0.53
N VAL A 31 11.74 13.74 1.03
CA VAL A 31 10.62 13.33 0.19
C VAL A 31 10.24 14.41 -0.83
N ASP A 32 10.15 15.68 -0.41
CA ASP A 32 9.81 16.79 -1.33
C ASP A 32 10.91 17.03 -2.38
N ASN A 33 12.19 16.91 -2.00
CA ASN A 33 13.30 17.03 -2.92
C ASN A 33 13.30 15.90 -3.97
N GLU A 34 13.14 14.65 -3.53
CA GLU A 34 13.05 13.49 -4.43
C GLU A 34 11.85 13.63 -5.39
N TRP A 35 10.68 14.06 -4.89
CA TRP A 35 9.50 14.35 -5.71
C TRP A 35 9.75 15.41 -6.78
N ARG A 36 10.39 16.54 -6.43
CA ARG A 36 10.71 17.57 -7.43
C ARG A 36 11.69 17.06 -8.48
N ASN A 37 12.69 16.30 -8.05
CA ASN A 37 13.73 15.77 -8.94
C ASN A 37 13.20 14.69 -9.89
N VAL A 38 12.19 13.93 -9.49
CA VAL A 38 11.59 12.86 -10.31
C VAL A 38 10.99 13.40 -11.61
N GLN A 39 10.46 14.63 -11.57
CA GLN A 39 9.80 15.28 -12.70
C GLN A 39 10.77 15.60 -13.85
N PHE A 40 12.07 15.74 -13.53
CA PHE A 40 13.12 16.01 -14.50
C PHE A 40 13.79 14.74 -15.03
N TYR A 41 13.46 13.58 -14.44
CA TYR A 41 14.07 12.31 -14.83
C TYR A 41 13.45 11.78 -16.12
N LYS A 42 14.30 11.42 -17.09
CA LYS A 42 13.87 10.78 -18.33
C LYS A 42 13.76 9.27 -18.11
N PHE A 43 12.55 8.81 -17.82
CA PHE A 43 12.27 7.39 -17.65
C PHE A 43 12.50 6.61 -18.96
N PRO A 44 13.15 5.42 -18.89
CA PRO A 44 13.19 4.47 -19.99
C PRO A 44 11.78 4.03 -20.40
N ASP A 45 11.60 3.65 -21.67
CA ASP A 45 10.27 3.33 -22.20
C ASP A 45 9.62 2.13 -21.49
N HIS A 46 10.39 1.14 -21.05
CA HIS A 46 9.88 0.00 -20.27
C HIS A 46 9.29 0.36 -18.90
N VAL A 47 9.68 1.51 -18.31
CA VAL A 47 9.12 2.03 -17.05
C VAL A 47 7.85 2.84 -17.31
N LYS A 48 7.70 3.40 -18.52
CA LYS A 48 6.47 4.06 -18.96
C LYS A 48 5.41 3.06 -19.41
N ASP A 49 5.86 1.88 -19.85
CA ASP A 49 5.04 0.80 -20.40
C ASP A 49 4.59 -0.23 -19.34
N THR A 50 4.83 0.01 -18.04
CA THR A 50 4.25 -0.81 -16.97
C THR A 50 2.73 -0.68 -17.02
N ASN A 51 2.07 -1.60 -17.75
CA ASN A 51 0.63 -1.85 -17.95
C ASN A 51 -0.37 -1.16 -16.99
N ASN A 52 -0.35 0.17 -16.89
CA ASN A 52 -1.11 1.00 -15.95
C ASN A 52 -1.02 0.64 -14.45
N ASP A 53 -0.04 -0.17 -14.01
CA ASP A 53 0.10 -0.49 -12.58
C ASP A 53 0.98 0.57 -11.88
N ILE A 54 0.30 1.48 -11.18
CA ILE A 54 0.93 2.56 -10.41
C ILE A 54 1.84 2.03 -9.29
N CYS A 55 1.54 0.88 -8.70
CA CYS A 55 2.37 0.28 -7.66
C CYS A 55 3.66 -0.27 -8.27
N GLN A 56 3.60 -0.87 -9.47
CA GLN A 56 4.79 -1.31 -10.18
C GLN A 56 5.69 -0.14 -10.56
N PHE A 57 5.12 1.00 -10.97
CA PHE A 57 5.91 2.20 -11.25
C PHE A 57 6.75 2.63 -10.03
N TYR A 58 6.11 2.80 -8.87
CA TYR A 58 6.84 3.18 -7.64
C TYR A 58 7.81 2.09 -7.15
N ALA A 59 7.48 0.80 -7.37
CA ALA A 59 8.41 -0.29 -7.07
C ALA A 59 9.69 -0.21 -7.91
N HIS A 60 9.59 0.08 -9.21
CA HIS A 60 10.75 0.33 -10.06
C HIS A 60 11.54 1.55 -9.58
N LEU A 61 10.84 2.64 -9.27
CA LEU A 61 11.43 3.88 -8.78
C LEU A 61 12.28 3.66 -7.51
N MET A 62 11.81 2.78 -6.62
CA MET A 62 12.52 2.37 -5.40
C MET A 62 13.87 1.68 -5.67
N THR A 63 14.01 1.04 -6.84
CA THR A 63 15.23 0.30 -7.22
C THR A 63 16.20 1.12 -8.08
N LEU A 64 15.81 2.32 -8.53
CA LEU A 64 16.64 3.17 -9.37
C LEU A 64 17.87 3.67 -8.59
N LYS A 65 19.05 3.46 -9.18
CA LYS A 65 20.34 3.88 -8.64
C LYS A 65 21.00 4.93 -9.52
N ASP A 66 21.75 5.82 -8.87
CA ASP A 66 22.61 6.78 -9.55
C ASP A 66 23.88 6.11 -10.10
N ALA A 67 24.70 6.91 -10.81
CA ALA A 67 25.99 6.47 -11.33
C ALA A 67 27.00 6.08 -10.22
N MET A 68 26.72 6.45 -8.96
CA MET A 68 27.53 6.09 -7.79
C MET A 68 26.97 4.87 -7.04
N GLY A 69 25.87 4.28 -7.51
CA GLY A 69 25.20 3.12 -6.91
C GLY A 69 24.22 3.42 -5.76
N ASN A 70 23.96 4.70 -5.45
CA ASN A 70 23.01 5.11 -4.41
C ASN A 70 21.59 5.16 -4.95
N PHE A 71 20.60 4.82 -4.10
CA PHE A 71 19.20 4.91 -4.49
C PHE A 71 18.73 6.36 -4.56
N GLN A 72 18.24 6.80 -5.72
CA GLN A 72 17.91 8.22 -5.96
C GLN A 72 16.55 8.64 -5.40
N TYR A 73 15.56 7.75 -5.42
CA TYR A 73 14.16 8.08 -5.14
C TYR A 73 13.48 7.11 -4.18
N ARG A 74 14.28 6.39 -3.38
CA ARG A 74 13.78 5.31 -2.52
C ARG A 74 12.83 5.82 -1.46
N THR A 75 13.12 6.98 -0.87
CA THR A 75 12.33 7.54 0.23
C THR A 75 10.94 7.93 -0.26
N PHE A 76 10.89 8.66 -1.37
CA PHE A 76 9.67 9.07 -2.05
C PHE A 76 8.87 7.87 -2.57
N ALA A 77 9.51 6.89 -3.23
CA ALA A 77 8.83 5.69 -3.69
C ALA A 77 8.16 4.91 -2.55
N THR A 78 8.87 4.75 -1.43
CA THR A 78 8.34 4.03 -0.26
C THR A 78 7.18 4.83 0.36
N PHE A 79 7.32 6.14 0.45
CA PHE A 79 6.24 7.01 0.91
C PHE A 79 4.99 6.88 0.02
N ALA A 80 5.15 6.96 -1.31
CA ALA A 80 4.05 6.83 -2.26
C ALA A 80 3.34 5.47 -2.15
N LEU A 81 4.10 4.36 -2.04
CA LEU A 81 3.53 3.02 -1.84
C LEU A 81 2.75 2.91 -0.53
N ASN A 82 3.25 3.52 0.55
CA ASN A 82 2.54 3.55 1.82
C ASN A 82 1.24 4.36 1.73
N VAL A 83 1.23 5.49 1.03
CA VAL A 83 0.00 6.24 0.76
C VAL A 83 -0.98 5.42 -0.07
N LEU A 84 -0.50 4.73 -1.11
CA LEU A 84 -1.34 3.87 -1.97
C LEU A 84 -1.88 2.63 -1.25
N SER A 85 -1.24 2.20 -0.15
CA SER A 85 -1.74 1.11 0.69
C SER A 85 -2.95 1.50 1.54
N LEU A 86 -3.26 2.80 1.64
CA LEU A 86 -4.44 3.26 2.34
C LEU A 86 -5.69 2.89 1.54
N PRO A 87 -6.74 2.34 2.19
CA PRO A 87 -8.01 2.11 1.53
C PRO A 87 -8.57 3.46 1.06
N THR A 88 -8.76 3.58 -0.25
CA THR A 88 -9.19 4.84 -0.89
C THR A 88 -10.67 5.16 -0.64
N SER A 89 -11.44 4.21 -0.09
CA SER A 89 -12.86 4.39 0.17
C SER A 89 -13.33 3.68 1.44
N ASN A 90 -14.31 4.29 2.11
CA ASN A 90 -15.06 3.65 3.19
C ASN A 90 -15.83 2.41 2.71
N ALA A 91 -16.08 2.27 1.41
CA ALA A 91 -16.78 1.12 0.83
C ALA A 91 -16.07 -0.21 1.12
N ASP A 92 -14.74 -0.24 1.11
CA ASP A 92 -13.97 -1.46 1.42
C ASP A 92 -14.15 -1.87 2.89
N VAL A 93 -14.17 -0.88 3.78
CA VAL A 93 -14.43 -1.06 5.20
C VAL A 93 -15.89 -1.50 5.44
N GLU A 94 -16.85 -0.90 4.75
CA GLU A 94 -18.26 -1.29 4.80
C GLU A 94 -18.50 -2.70 4.27
N ARG A 95 -17.77 -3.12 3.23
CA ARG A 95 -17.79 -4.49 2.71
C ARG A 95 -17.28 -5.48 3.76
N LEU A 96 -16.19 -5.15 4.45
CA LEU A 96 -15.67 -5.95 5.56
C LEU A 96 -16.67 -6.03 6.72
N PHE A 97 -17.28 -4.90 7.11
CA PHE A 97 -18.31 -4.87 8.14
C PHE A 97 -19.57 -5.65 7.76
N SER A 98 -19.92 -5.67 6.47
CA SER A 98 -21.03 -6.49 5.96
C SER A 98 -20.72 -7.98 6.08
N LYS A 99 -19.50 -8.42 5.74
CA LYS A 99 -19.05 -9.81 5.96
C LYS A 99 -19.05 -10.16 7.46
N LEU A 100 -18.52 -9.29 8.30
CA LEU A 100 -18.57 -9.41 9.77
C LEU A 100 -19.99 -9.59 10.30
N ASN A 101 -20.93 -8.75 9.83
CA ASN A 101 -22.33 -8.82 10.24
C ASN A 101 -23.00 -10.12 9.77
N LEU A 102 -22.68 -10.61 8.57
CA LEU A 102 -23.19 -11.89 8.06
C LEU A 102 -22.73 -13.06 8.95
N ILE A 103 -21.43 -13.10 9.28
CA ILE A 103 -20.84 -14.12 10.16
C ILE A 103 -21.45 -14.04 11.56
N LYS A 104 -21.57 -12.84 12.14
CA LYS A 104 -22.03 -12.62 13.51
C LYS A 104 -23.53 -12.82 13.72
N ARG A 105 -24.37 -12.49 12.72
CA ARG A 105 -25.83 -12.47 12.89
C ARG A 105 -26.58 -13.57 12.13
N LYS A 106 -26.14 -13.95 10.92
CA LYS A 106 -26.94 -14.79 10.02
C LYS A 106 -26.45 -16.23 9.90
N GLN A 107 -25.13 -16.48 10.02
CA GLN A 107 -24.59 -17.82 9.75
C GLN A 107 -24.31 -18.68 10.99
N ARG A 108 -23.87 -18.17 12.17
CA ARG A 108 -23.74 -18.95 13.42
C ARG A 108 -23.78 -18.08 14.71
N ASN A 109 -24.30 -18.66 15.80
CA ASN A 109 -24.40 -18.06 17.15
C ASN A 109 -23.02 -17.61 17.69
N CYS A 110 -22.95 -16.37 18.22
CA CYS A 110 -21.90 -15.81 19.10
C CYS A 110 -20.51 -16.47 19.05
N LEU A 111 -19.86 -16.46 17.88
CA LEU A 111 -18.46 -16.89 17.77
C LEU A 111 -17.54 -15.96 18.58
N HIS A 112 -16.53 -16.53 19.21
CA HIS A 112 -15.51 -15.76 19.90
C HIS A 112 -14.76 -14.85 18.90
N LEU A 113 -14.35 -13.66 19.34
CA LEU A 113 -13.71 -12.65 18.48
C LEU A 113 -12.50 -13.21 17.71
N ASN A 114 -11.70 -14.07 18.36
CA ASN A 114 -10.55 -14.70 17.74
C ASN A 114 -10.97 -15.59 16.55
N THR A 115 -12.03 -16.37 16.69
CA THR A 115 -12.58 -17.20 15.62
C THR A 115 -13.10 -16.37 14.45
N ILE A 116 -13.78 -15.25 14.75
CA ILE A 116 -14.28 -14.33 13.72
C ILE A 116 -13.11 -13.70 12.94
N LYS A 117 -12.06 -13.26 13.63
CA LYS A 117 -10.84 -12.73 13.00
C LYS A 117 -10.20 -13.75 12.07
N SER A 118 -10.02 -14.99 12.54
CA SER A 118 -9.45 -16.07 11.73
C SER A 118 -10.30 -16.40 10.50
N LEU A 119 -11.64 -16.46 10.65
CA LEU A 119 -12.55 -16.74 9.53
C LEU A 119 -12.48 -15.67 8.44
N ILE A 120 -12.41 -14.40 8.84
CA ILE A 120 -12.30 -13.29 7.89
C ILE A 120 -10.95 -13.35 7.16
N ALA A 121 -9.85 -13.51 7.90
CA ALA A 121 -8.52 -13.62 7.32
C ALA A 121 -8.45 -14.76 6.30
N LEU A 122 -8.94 -15.95 6.65
CA LEU A 122 -9.01 -17.09 5.73
C LEU A 122 -9.89 -16.80 4.51
N SER A 123 -11.02 -16.12 4.68
CA SER A 123 -11.89 -15.77 3.56
C SER A 123 -11.21 -14.81 2.58
N GLU A 124 -10.46 -13.81 3.07
CA GLU A 124 -9.74 -12.87 2.21
C GLU A 124 -8.56 -13.55 1.50
N ILE A 125 -7.80 -14.39 2.19
CA ILE A 125 -6.69 -15.15 1.59
C ILE A 125 -7.21 -16.10 0.50
N SER A 126 -8.30 -16.83 0.78
CA SER A 126 -8.92 -17.71 -0.21
C SER A 126 -9.47 -16.94 -1.41
N HIS A 127 -10.00 -15.73 -1.21
CA HIS A 127 -10.40 -14.85 -2.32
C HIS A 127 -9.21 -14.40 -3.18
N GLN A 128 -8.06 -14.10 -2.57
CA GLN A 128 -6.86 -13.69 -3.30
C GLN A 128 -6.23 -14.84 -4.11
N GLN A 129 -6.32 -16.07 -3.62
CA GLN A 129 -5.81 -17.27 -4.30
C GLN A 129 -6.80 -17.90 -5.29
N GLY A 130 -7.97 -17.27 -5.49
CA GLY A 130 -8.96 -17.64 -6.51
C GLY A 130 -9.99 -18.68 -6.07
N ASP A 131 -9.66 -19.64 -5.19
CA ASP A 131 -10.60 -20.63 -4.65
C ASP A 131 -10.09 -21.21 -3.31
N CYS A 132 -10.96 -21.84 -2.52
CA CYS A 132 -10.57 -22.55 -1.28
C CYS A 132 -9.83 -23.87 -1.57
N ARG A 133 -9.91 -24.35 -2.81
CA ARG A 133 -9.26 -25.59 -3.27
C ARG A 133 -7.79 -25.40 -3.63
N THR A 134 -7.39 -24.18 -3.95
CA THR A 134 -6.02 -23.80 -4.29
C THR A 134 -5.26 -23.24 -3.09
N PHE A 135 -5.90 -23.17 -1.92
CA PHE A 135 -5.25 -22.72 -0.70
C PHE A 135 -4.25 -23.76 -0.20
N GLU A 136 -2.97 -23.40 -0.25
CA GLU A 136 -1.89 -24.17 0.37
C GLU A 136 -1.55 -23.55 1.73
N PRO A 137 -1.79 -24.27 2.85
CA PRO A 137 -1.47 -23.77 4.18
C PRO A 137 0.05 -23.67 4.38
N ASP A 138 0.50 -22.58 4.99
CA ASP A 138 1.92 -22.39 5.31
C ASP A 138 2.38 -23.36 6.42
N SER A 139 3.69 -23.60 6.47
CA SER A 139 4.35 -24.50 7.42
C SER A 139 4.00 -24.16 8.88
N GLU A 140 3.86 -22.88 9.20
CA GLU A 140 3.44 -22.44 10.55
C GLU A 140 1.99 -22.81 10.88
N MET A 141 1.08 -22.78 9.89
CA MET A 141 -0.32 -23.18 10.09
C MET A 141 -0.43 -24.68 10.34
N LEU A 142 0.38 -25.48 9.63
CA LEU A 142 0.44 -26.93 9.82
C LEU A 142 1.04 -27.31 11.19
N LEU A 143 2.02 -26.55 11.67
CA LEU A 143 2.59 -26.74 13.01
C LEU A 143 1.57 -26.47 14.11
N CYS A 144 0.71 -25.46 13.96
CA CYS A 144 -0.35 -25.16 14.93
C CYS A 144 -1.43 -26.24 15.04
N LEU A 145 -1.61 -27.08 14.00
CA LEU A 145 -2.60 -28.16 13.97
C LEU A 145 -2.10 -29.48 14.58
N ARG A 146 -0.80 -29.57 14.89
CA ARG A 146 -0.16 -30.81 15.35
C ARG A 146 -0.16 -30.99 16.87
N ASN A 147 -0.75 -30.05 17.61
CA ASN A 147 -1.00 -30.10 19.07
C ASN A 147 -2.47 -30.39 19.35
#